data_AF-A0A625WIQ5-F1
#
_entry.id   AF-A0A625WIQ5-F1
#
_cell.length_a   1.000
_cell.length_b   1.000
_cell.length_c   1.000
_cell.angle_alpha   90.00
_cell.angle_beta   90.00
_cell.angle_gamma   90.00
#
_symmetry.space_group_name_H-M   'P 1'
#
loop_
_entity.id
_entity.type
_entity.pdbx_description
1 polymer ?
#
loop_
_entity_poly.entity_id
_entity_poly.type
_entity_poly.pdbx_seq_one_letter_code
_entity_poly.pdbx_strand_id
1 'polypeptide(L)'
;MKKWLVVIMAFWLASCSSGGENKSYYQLPIAQSGVQSTASQGNRLLWVEQVSVPDYLAGNGVVYQTSDVQYVIANNNLWASPLDQQLRNTLVANLSARLPGWVVASQPLGTTQDTLNVTVTGFHGRYDGKVIVSGEWLLNHNGQLIKRPFHIEASQQKDGYDEMVKVLASAWSQEAAAIADEIKSLP
;
A
#
# COMPACT_ATOMS: atom_id res chain seq x y z
N MET A 1 29.72 -43.01 -40.45
CA MET A 1 29.51 -41.56 -40.23
C MET A 1 28.10 -41.19 -39.71
N LYS A 2 27.24 -42.15 -39.30
CA LYS A 2 25.82 -41.89 -38.94
C LYS A 2 25.54 -41.86 -37.42
N LYS A 3 26.50 -42.27 -36.59
CA LYS A 3 26.39 -42.30 -35.11
C LYS A 3 26.59 -40.93 -34.45
N TRP A 4 27.26 -39.99 -35.13
CA TRP A 4 27.53 -38.65 -34.60
C TRP A 4 26.33 -37.69 -34.71
N LEU A 5 25.42 -37.94 -35.65
CA LEU A 5 24.18 -37.17 -35.81
C LEU A 5 23.20 -37.36 -34.64
N VAL A 6 23.22 -38.52 -33.97
CA VAL A 6 22.32 -38.82 -32.85
C VAL A 6 22.74 -38.08 -31.57
N VAL A 7 24.05 -37.86 -31.38
CA VAL A 7 24.59 -37.18 -30.19
C VAL A 7 24.30 -35.66 -30.23
N ILE A 8 24.36 -35.05 -31.42
CA ILE A 8 24.08 -33.62 -31.58
C ILE A 8 22.59 -33.34 -31.36
N MET A 9 21.68 -34.21 -31.80
CA MET A 9 20.24 -34.01 -31.64
C MET A 9 19.75 -34.15 -30.19
N ALA A 10 20.42 -34.95 -29.37
CA ALA A 10 20.12 -35.05 -27.94
C ALA A 10 20.48 -33.77 -27.16
N PHE A 11 21.47 -33.00 -27.61
CA PHE A 11 21.88 -31.75 -26.95
C PHE A 11 20.92 -30.58 -27.20
N TRP A 12 20.13 -30.62 -28.27
CA TRP A 12 19.14 -29.58 -28.58
C TRP A 12 17.89 -29.60 -27.67
N LEU A 13 17.65 -30.71 -26.97
CA LEU A 13 16.49 -30.85 -26.07
C LEU A 13 16.75 -30.32 -24.65
N ALA A 14 17.99 -29.97 -24.30
CA ALA A 14 18.35 -29.49 -22.96
C ALA A 14 18.28 -27.96 -22.79
N SER A 15 17.92 -27.19 -23.84
CA SER A 15 18.08 -25.72 -23.83
C SER A 15 16.84 -24.91 -23.43
N CYS A 16 15.68 -25.52 -23.15
CA CYS A 16 14.44 -24.79 -22.84
C CYS A 16 13.94 -24.96 -21.39
N SER A 17 14.85 -25.12 -20.42
CA SER A 17 14.47 -25.11 -18.99
C SER A 17 15.04 -23.90 -18.24
N SER A 18 14.87 -22.70 -18.78
CA SER A 18 14.96 -21.46 -18.00
C SER A 18 13.54 -20.94 -17.68
N GLY A 19 12.65 -21.83 -17.25
CA GLY A 19 11.35 -21.46 -16.71
C GLY A 19 11.46 -21.11 -15.23
N GLY A 20 12.29 -20.12 -14.88
CA GLY A 20 12.28 -19.56 -13.53
C GLY A 20 10.97 -18.81 -13.33
N GLU A 21 10.23 -19.12 -12.27
CA GLU A 21 9.05 -18.34 -11.89
C GLU A 21 9.48 -16.87 -11.71
N ASN A 22 9.10 -16.00 -12.65
CA ASN A 22 9.39 -14.58 -12.56
C ASN A 22 8.54 -13.98 -11.44
N LYS A 23 9.14 -13.81 -10.26
CA LYS A 23 8.54 -13.08 -9.14
C LYS A 23 8.61 -11.59 -9.40
N SER A 24 7.48 -10.92 -9.28
CA SER A 24 7.37 -9.47 -9.29
C SER A 24 7.16 -8.95 -7.87
N TYR A 25 7.85 -7.88 -7.53
CA TYR A 25 7.76 -7.23 -6.22
C TYR A 25 7.20 -5.82 -6.38
N TYR A 26 6.22 -5.48 -5.54
CA TYR A 26 5.46 -4.25 -5.61
C TYR A 26 5.68 -3.41 -4.37
N GLN A 27 5.87 -2.11 -4.59
CA GLN A 27 5.98 -1.12 -3.53
C GLN A 27 5.02 0.02 -3.82
N LEU A 28 4.28 0.48 -2.80
CA LEU A 28 3.48 1.68 -2.91
C LEU A 28 4.41 2.90 -3.12
N PRO A 29 4.17 3.71 -4.16
CA PRO A 29 4.99 4.88 -4.42
C PRO A 29 4.84 5.90 -3.30
N ILE A 30 5.96 6.30 -2.72
CA ILE A 30 6.03 7.48 -1.88
C ILE A 30 6.17 8.66 -2.84
N ALA A 31 5.14 9.51 -2.93
CA ALA A 31 5.28 10.75 -3.67
C ALA A 31 6.43 11.54 -3.03
N GLN A 32 7.56 11.65 -3.74
CA GLN A 32 8.64 12.57 -3.41
C GLN A 32 8.15 13.99 -3.74
N SER A 33 7.09 14.44 -3.08
CA SER A 33 6.87 15.87 -2.90
C SER A 33 8.10 16.32 -2.13
N GLY A 34 8.93 17.14 -2.79
CA GLY A 34 10.31 17.41 -2.40
C GLY A 34 10.46 17.58 -0.90
N VAL A 35 11.58 17.09 -0.36
CA VAL A 35 12.00 17.27 1.02
C VAL A 35 12.00 18.76 1.35
N GLN A 36 10.81 19.28 1.63
CA GLN A 36 10.61 20.53 2.29
C GLN A 36 10.69 20.14 3.75
N SER A 37 11.90 19.79 4.16
CA SER A 37 12.42 20.14 5.47
C SER A 37 12.46 21.68 5.53
N THR A 38 11.31 22.35 5.36
CA THR A 38 11.04 23.44 6.29
C THR A 38 11.09 22.74 7.62
N ALA A 39 12.10 23.05 8.43
CA ALA A 39 11.96 22.91 9.86
C ALA A 39 10.64 23.63 10.19
N SER A 40 9.53 22.89 10.18
CA SER A 40 8.28 23.43 10.63
C SER A 40 8.55 23.63 12.11
N GLN A 41 8.68 24.89 12.51
CA GLN A 41 8.34 25.33 13.86
C GLN A 41 6.82 25.12 14.03
N GLY A 42 6.37 23.89 13.78
CA GLY A 42 4.99 23.49 13.83
C GLY A 42 4.70 23.10 15.26
N ASN A 43 3.83 23.88 15.91
CA ASN A 43 3.36 23.56 17.27
C ASN A 43 2.43 22.34 17.31
N ARG A 44 2.12 21.72 16.15
CA ARG A 44 1.20 20.59 16.02
C ARG A 44 1.97 19.34 15.61
N LEU A 45 1.91 18.31 16.46
CA LEU A 45 2.60 17.04 16.26
C LEU A 45 1.54 15.97 15.98
N LEU A 46 1.73 15.18 14.92
CA LEU A 46 0.88 14.05 14.57
C LEU A 46 1.70 12.77 14.53
N TRP A 47 1.42 11.86 15.46
CA TRP A 47 1.97 10.52 15.45
C TRP A 47 1.03 9.57 14.72
N VAL A 48 1.48 9.07 13.57
CA VAL A 48 0.81 7.98 12.86
C VAL A 48 1.26 6.67 13.48
N GLU A 49 0.35 5.99 14.19
CA GLU A 49 0.60 4.70 14.80
C GLU A 49 0.76 3.59 13.74
N GLN A 50 0.89 2.34 14.18
CA GLN A 50 0.90 1.22 13.24
C GLN A 50 -0.45 1.13 12.50
N VAL A 51 -0.38 0.84 11.21
CA VAL A 51 -1.56 0.51 10.41
C VAL A 51 -1.87 -0.96 10.66
N SER A 52 -3.08 -1.27 11.13
CA SER A 52 -3.51 -2.65 11.33
C SER A 52 -4.11 -3.19 10.03
N VAL A 53 -3.72 -4.42 9.67
CA VAL A 53 -4.29 -5.16 8.54
C VAL A 53 -4.65 -6.58 9.00
N PRO A 54 -5.75 -7.16 8.48
CA PRO A 54 -6.10 -8.57 8.75
C PRO A 54 -5.11 -9.54 8.09
N ASP A 55 -5.05 -10.77 8.61
CA ASP A 55 -4.07 -11.80 8.22
C ASP A 55 -4.00 -12.05 6.70
N TYR A 56 -5.13 -12.00 6.01
CA TYR A 56 -5.17 -12.24 4.56
C TYR A 56 -4.47 -11.14 3.75
N LEU A 57 -4.39 -9.91 4.28
CA LEU A 57 -3.63 -8.79 3.72
C LEU A 57 -2.19 -8.72 4.28
N ALA A 58 -1.93 -9.32 5.44
CA ALA A 58 -0.62 -9.32 6.09
C ALA A 58 0.42 -10.25 5.42
N GLY A 59 -0.04 -11.11 4.50
CA GLY A 59 0.84 -11.99 3.73
C GLY A 59 1.75 -11.27 2.73
N ASN A 60 2.73 -12.01 2.18
CA ASN A 60 3.65 -11.46 1.20
C ASN A 60 3.00 -11.18 -0.16
N GLY A 61 1.91 -11.87 -0.51
CA GLY A 61 1.29 -11.77 -1.83
C GLY A 61 0.27 -10.64 -1.92
N VAL A 62 0.18 -10.02 -3.09
CA VAL A 62 -0.92 -9.10 -3.38
C VAL A 62 -2.23 -9.90 -3.45
N VAL A 63 -3.29 -9.35 -2.86
CA VAL A 63 -4.58 -10.05 -2.77
C VAL A 63 -5.48 -9.71 -3.96
N TYR A 64 -6.21 -10.72 -4.43
CA TYR A 64 -7.22 -10.59 -5.47
C TYR A 64 -8.51 -11.30 -5.06
N GLN A 65 -9.63 -10.60 -5.16
CA GLN A 65 -10.96 -11.15 -4.89
C GLN A 65 -11.50 -11.81 -6.17
N THR A 66 -11.70 -13.13 -6.14
CA THR A 66 -12.14 -13.93 -7.30
C THR A 66 -13.65 -14.16 -7.36
N SER A 67 -14.36 -13.96 -6.25
CA SER A 67 -15.83 -13.97 -6.19
C SER A 67 -16.33 -13.06 -5.07
N ASP A 68 -17.63 -13.01 -4.84
CA ASP A 68 -18.26 -12.32 -3.69
C ASP A 68 -17.72 -12.77 -2.33
N VAL A 69 -17.21 -14.00 -2.22
CA VAL A 69 -16.77 -14.60 -0.94
C VAL A 69 -15.33 -15.15 -0.95
N GLN A 70 -14.62 -15.10 -2.08
CA GLN A 70 -13.30 -15.73 -2.21
C GLN A 70 -12.19 -14.70 -2.48
N TYR A 71 -11.12 -14.81 -1.70
CA TYR A 71 -9.90 -14.04 -1.82
C TYR A 71 -8.71 -14.98 -2.06
N VAL A 72 -7.84 -14.61 -2.99
CA VAL A 72 -6.64 -15.36 -3.34
C VAL A 72 -5.42 -14.47 -3.13
N ILE A 73 -4.41 -15.01 -2.45
CA ILE A 73 -3.12 -14.36 -2.23
C ILE A 73 -2.19 -14.80 -3.37
N ALA A 74 -1.62 -13.85 -4.11
CA ALA A 74 -0.75 -14.16 -5.25
C ALA A 74 0.60 -14.75 -4.82
N ASN A 75 1.05 -15.80 -5.51
CA ASN A 75 2.33 -16.47 -5.21
C ASN A 75 3.55 -15.81 -5.87
N ASN A 76 3.34 -15.17 -7.03
CA ASN A 76 4.40 -14.59 -7.87
C ASN A 76 4.33 -13.05 -7.97
N ASN A 77 3.32 -12.44 -7.35
CA ASN A 77 3.15 -10.99 -7.29
C ASN A 77 3.12 -10.60 -5.81
N LEU A 78 4.26 -10.13 -5.32
CA LEU A 78 4.54 -10.00 -3.90
C LEU A 78 4.71 -8.53 -3.52
N TRP A 79 4.40 -8.18 -2.29
CA TRP A 79 4.83 -6.93 -1.70
C TRP A 79 6.35 -6.96 -1.47
N ALA A 80 7.04 -5.87 -1.82
CA ALA A 80 8.48 -5.72 -1.60
C ALA A 80 8.84 -5.54 -0.11
N SER A 81 7.89 -5.11 0.70
CA SER A 81 7.95 -5.01 2.17
C SER A 81 6.56 -5.24 2.76
N PRO A 82 6.41 -5.58 4.06
CA PRO A 82 5.11 -5.80 4.69
C PRO A 82 4.10 -4.67 4.39
N LEU A 83 2.88 -5.03 3.98
CA LEU A 83 1.90 -4.08 3.46
C LEU A 83 1.53 -3.00 4.48
N ASP A 84 1.36 -3.37 5.75
CA ASP A 84 1.13 -2.47 6.88
C ASP A 84 2.21 -1.37 6.98
N GLN A 85 3.48 -1.74 6.80
CA GLN A 85 4.61 -0.81 6.80
C GLN A 85 4.53 0.13 5.59
N GLN A 86 4.20 -0.39 4.41
CA GLN A 86 4.06 0.43 3.20
C GLN A 86 2.92 1.45 3.33
N LEU A 87 1.76 1.01 3.82
CA LEU A 87 0.59 1.85 4.06
C LEU A 87 0.92 2.96 5.04
N ARG A 88 1.57 2.62 6.16
CA ARG A 88 1.99 3.61 7.17
C ARG A 88 2.97 4.64 6.61
N ASN A 89 4.02 4.18 5.92
CA ASN A 89 5.06 5.06 5.40
C ASN A 89 4.51 6.02 4.33
N THR A 90 3.66 5.51 3.44
CA THR A 90 3.00 6.34 2.42
C THR A 90 1.96 7.27 3.05
N LEU A 91 1.24 6.86 4.09
CA LEU A 91 0.32 7.72 4.81
C LEU A 91 1.06 8.90 5.47
N VAL A 92 2.15 8.64 6.18
CA VAL A 92 3.01 9.70 6.77
C VAL A 92 3.48 10.67 5.68
N ALA A 93 3.98 10.17 4.54
CA ALA A 93 4.44 11.03 3.46
C ALA A 93 3.31 11.89 2.85
N ASN A 94 2.14 11.30 2.59
CA ASN A 94 0.99 12.02 2.05
C ASN A 94 0.47 13.09 3.03
N LEU A 95 0.39 12.76 4.33
CA LEU A 95 -0.05 13.69 5.37
C LEU A 95 0.97 14.82 5.56
N SER A 96 2.26 14.53 5.64
CA SER A 96 3.33 15.55 5.71
C SER A 96 3.26 16.55 4.55
N ALA A 97 3.00 16.07 3.33
CA ALA A 97 2.88 16.93 2.16
C ALA A 97 1.62 17.81 2.17
N ARG A 98 0.56 17.40 2.89
CA ARG A 98 -0.76 18.06 2.88
C ARG A 98 -1.06 18.85 4.14
N LEU A 99 -0.29 18.69 5.22
CA LEU A 99 -0.46 19.36 6.50
C LEU A 99 0.69 20.34 6.78
N PRO A 100 0.77 21.49 6.06
CA PRO A 100 1.79 22.48 6.36
C PRO A 100 1.64 22.98 7.81
N GLY A 101 2.76 23.11 8.52
CA GLY A 101 2.77 23.49 9.93
C GLY A 101 2.58 22.33 10.92
N TRP A 102 2.41 21.10 10.43
CA TRP A 102 2.46 19.89 11.25
C TRP A 102 3.81 19.20 11.13
N VAL A 103 4.21 18.51 12.19
CA VAL A 103 5.24 17.47 12.13
C VAL A 103 4.53 16.13 12.18
N VAL A 104 4.57 15.38 11.08
CA VAL A 104 3.96 14.04 10.98
C VAL A 104 5.05 12.98 11.00
N ALA A 105 4.93 11.99 11.88
CA ALA A 105 5.92 10.93 11.98
C ALA A 105 5.32 9.56 12.32
N SER A 106 6.06 8.51 11.98
CA SER A 106 5.82 7.12 12.40
C SER A 106 6.43 6.80 13.76
N GLN A 107 6.93 7.80 14.48
CA GLN A 107 7.48 7.66 15.83
C GLN A 107 6.82 8.68 16.75
N PRO A 108 6.70 8.39 18.05
CA PRO A 108 6.29 9.40 19.03
C PRO A 108 7.19 10.63 18.95
N LEU A 109 6.59 11.81 18.91
CA LEU A 109 7.24 13.11 18.77
C LEU A 109 7.34 13.89 20.08
N GLY A 110 6.54 13.53 21.10
CA GLY A 110 6.56 14.19 22.40
C GLY A 110 5.38 13.79 23.28
N THR A 111 5.15 14.57 24.35
CA THR A 111 4.06 14.32 25.31
C THR A 111 2.71 14.89 24.88
N THR A 112 2.69 15.96 24.09
CA THR A 112 1.48 16.57 23.54
C THR A 112 1.49 16.40 22.03
N GLN A 113 0.77 15.38 21.55
CA GLN A 113 0.68 15.05 20.13
C GLN A 113 -0.68 14.43 19.85
N ASP A 114 -1.16 14.63 18.64
CA ASP A 114 -2.31 13.89 18.13
C ASP A 114 -1.86 12.50 17.70
N THR A 115 -2.73 11.51 17.85
CA THR A 115 -2.45 10.14 17.41
C THR A 115 -3.45 9.69 16.36
N LEU A 116 -2.95 9.06 15.30
CA LEU A 116 -3.76 8.51 14.23
C LEU A 116 -3.53 7.00 14.14
N ASN A 117 -4.57 6.23 14.47
CA ASN A 117 -4.64 4.80 14.25
C ASN A 117 -5.46 4.52 13.00
N VAL A 118 -4.98 3.62 12.13
CA VAL A 118 -5.71 3.22 10.92
C VAL A 118 -5.80 1.71 10.86
N THR A 119 -6.99 1.19 10.58
CA THR A 119 -7.24 -0.22 10.29
C THR A 119 -7.67 -0.33 8.84
N VAL A 120 -6.90 -1.04 8.01
CA VAL A 120 -7.24 -1.30 6.61
C VAL A 120 -7.81 -2.71 6.53
N THR A 121 -9.09 -2.81 6.18
CA THR A 121 -9.83 -4.06 6.06
C THR A 121 -9.96 -4.54 4.62
N GLY A 122 -9.62 -3.70 3.63
CA GLY A 122 -9.60 -4.06 2.21
C GLY A 122 -8.48 -3.33 1.50
N PHE A 123 -7.63 -4.07 0.79
CA PHE A 123 -6.56 -3.53 -0.06
C PHE A 123 -6.21 -4.53 -1.17
N HIS A 124 -7.11 -4.69 -2.13
CA HIS A 124 -7.05 -5.78 -3.10
C HIS A 124 -7.70 -5.43 -4.45
N GLY A 125 -7.34 -6.17 -5.50
CA GLY A 125 -8.11 -6.18 -6.74
C GLY A 125 -9.36 -7.06 -6.64
N ARG A 126 -10.25 -6.95 -7.61
CA ARG A 126 -11.51 -7.71 -7.71
C ARG A 126 -11.77 -8.14 -9.15
N TYR A 127 -12.46 -9.27 -9.30
CA TYR A 127 -12.80 -9.93 -10.57
C TYR A 127 -13.50 -9.03 -11.61
N ASP A 128 -14.10 -7.91 -11.22
CA ASP A 128 -14.77 -6.95 -12.11
C ASP A 128 -13.85 -5.82 -12.60
N GLY A 129 -12.53 -5.98 -12.44
CA GLY A 129 -11.53 -4.99 -12.86
C GLY A 129 -11.46 -3.78 -11.94
N LYS A 130 -11.93 -3.91 -10.70
CA LYS A 130 -11.87 -2.85 -9.69
C LYS A 130 -10.86 -3.17 -8.61
N VAL A 131 -10.44 -2.15 -7.89
CA VAL A 131 -9.68 -2.27 -6.65
C VAL A 131 -10.48 -1.71 -5.50
N ILE A 132 -10.28 -2.28 -4.32
CA ILE A 132 -10.97 -1.91 -3.08
C ILE A 132 -9.92 -1.48 -2.06
N VAL A 133 -10.10 -0.27 -1.54
CA VAL A 133 -9.37 0.26 -0.38
C VAL A 133 -10.40 0.64 0.68
N SER A 134 -10.44 -0.08 1.79
CA SER A 134 -11.46 0.13 2.81
C SER A 134 -10.93 -0.08 4.21
N GLY A 135 -11.59 0.51 5.19
CA GLY A 135 -11.19 0.43 6.58
C GLY A 135 -11.82 1.52 7.44
N GLU A 136 -11.11 1.86 8.51
CA GLU A 136 -11.46 2.96 9.40
C GLU A 136 -10.21 3.57 10.01
N TRP A 137 -10.32 4.84 10.39
CA TRP A 137 -9.29 5.52 11.16
C TRP A 137 -9.89 6.16 12.42
N LEU A 138 -9.03 6.27 13.43
CA LEU A 138 -9.31 6.88 14.72
C LEU A 138 -8.24 7.93 14.99
N LEU A 139 -8.65 9.19 15.06
CA LEU A 139 -7.82 10.30 15.48
C LEU A 139 -8.11 10.65 16.93
N ASN A 140 -7.06 10.75 17.74
CA ASN A 140 -7.12 11.35 19.07
C ASN A 140 -6.52 12.76 18.99
N HIS A 141 -7.38 13.77 19.10
CA HIS A 141 -7.01 15.18 19.12
C HIS A 141 -7.26 15.75 20.50
N ASN A 142 -6.20 15.96 21.29
CA ASN A 142 -6.30 16.48 22.67
C ASN A 142 -7.30 15.73 23.57
N GLY A 143 -7.42 14.41 23.41
CA GLY A 143 -8.37 13.56 24.16
C GLY A 143 -9.75 13.41 23.51
N GLN A 144 -10.04 14.17 22.46
CA GLN A 144 -11.24 13.98 21.64
C GLN A 144 -10.99 12.90 20.58
N LEU A 145 -11.83 11.87 20.59
CA LEU A 145 -11.77 10.78 19.62
C LEU A 145 -12.67 11.05 18.42
N ILE A 146 -12.09 10.99 17.22
CA ILE A 146 -12.79 11.13 15.95
C ILE A 146 -12.58 9.84 15.16
N LYS A 147 -13.67 9.11 14.92
CA LYS A 147 -13.66 7.85 14.16
C LYS A 147 -14.40 8.02 12.85
N ARG A 148 -13.78 7.58 11.74
CA ARG A 148 -14.40 7.59 10.41
C ARG A 148 -14.10 6.29 9.65
N PRO A 149 -15.10 5.66 9.04
CA PRO A 149 -14.87 4.60 8.07
C PRO A 149 -14.49 5.21 6.71
N PHE A 150 -13.81 4.41 5.88
CA PHE A 150 -13.58 4.72 4.48
C PHE A 150 -13.80 3.49 3.61
N HIS A 151 -14.29 3.72 2.38
CA HIS A 151 -14.46 2.70 1.36
C HIS A 151 -14.32 3.36 -0.01
N ILE A 152 -13.23 3.05 -0.71
CA ILE A 152 -12.91 3.56 -2.03
C ILE A 152 -12.87 2.37 -2.99
N GLU A 153 -13.71 2.45 -4.01
CA GLU A 153 -13.73 1.54 -5.14
C GLU A 153 -13.25 2.30 -6.39
N ALA A 154 -12.23 1.77 -7.06
CA ALA A 154 -11.65 2.41 -8.25
C ALA A 154 -11.45 1.40 -9.37
N SER A 155 -11.77 1.79 -10.60
CA SER A 155 -11.62 0.92 -11.78
C SER A 155 -10.18 0.92 -12.30
N GLN A 156 -9.68 -0.26 -12.62
CA GLN A 156 -8.43 -0.43 -13.36
C GLN A 156 -8.64 -0.09 -14.83
N GLN A 157 -7.73 0.71 -15.41
CA GLN A 157 -7.80 1.09 -16.82
C GLN A 157 -7.09 0.07 -17.73
N LYS A 158 -6.21 -0.76 -17.16
CA LYS A 158 -5.43 -1.77 -17.83
C LYS A 158 -5.36 -3.03 -16.96
N ASP A 159 -5.20 -4.17 -17.62
CA ASP A 159 -5.00 -5.44 -16.92
C ASP A 159 -3.61 -5.53 -16.29
N GLY A 160 -3.50 -6.39 -15.28
CA GLY A 160 -2.25 -6.78 -14.64
C GLY A 160 -2.04 -6.20 -13.25
N TYR A 161 -1.15 -6.86 -12.49
CA TYR A 161 -0.84 -6.50 -11.11
C TYR A 161 -0.16 -5.13 -10.98
N ASP A 162 0.64 -4.72 -11.97
CA ASP A 162 1.27 -3.38 -11.97
C ASP A 162 0.22 -2.25 -11.99
N GLU A 163 -0.75 -2.33 -12.90
CA GLU A 163 -1.84 -1.35 -12.94
C GLU A 163 -2.68 -1.43 -11.66
N MET A 164 -2.96 -2.64 -11.17
CA MET A 164 -3.71 -2.83 -9.93
C MET A 164 -3.06 -2.11 -8.74
N VAL A 165 -1.75 -2.27 -8.54
CA VAL A 165 -1.01 -1.63 -7.46
C VAL A 165 -0.98 -0.11 -7.64
N LYS A 166 -0.87 0.41 -8.88
CA LYS A 166 -0.95 1.85 -9.14
C LYS A 166 -2.29 2.44 -8.75
N VAL A 167 -3.40 1.77 -9.09
CA VAL A 167 -4.74 2.22 -8.74
C VAL A 167 -4.99 2.12 -7.23
N LEU A 168 -4.53 1.04 -6.58
CA LEU A 168 -4.53 0.90 -5.11
C LEU A 168 -3.78 2.06 -4.43
N ALA A 169 -2.58 2.40 -4.93
CA ALA A 169 -1.80 3.52 -4.42
C ALA A 169 -2.51 4.87 -4.59
N SER A 170 -3.19 5.06 -5.72
CA SER A 170 -4.00 6.26 -5.97
C SER A 170 -5.17 6.36 -5.00
N ALA A 171 -5.92 5.28 -4.80
CA ALA A 171 -7.02 5.22 -3.84
C ALA A 171 -6.54 5.47 -2.40
N TRP A 172 -5.38 4.93 -2.01
CA TRP A 172 -4.77 5.20 -0.71
C TRP A 172 -4.34 6.67 -0.54
N SER A 173 -3.76 7.28 -1.58
CA SER A 173 -3.41 8.70 -1.56
C SER A 173 -4.64 9.60 -1.46
N GLN A 174 -5.75 9.19 -2.08
CA GLN A 174 -7.04 9.87 -1.94
C GLN A 174 -7.56 9.79 -0.49
N GLU A 175 -7.49 8.63 0.16
CA GLU A 175 -7.86 8.51 1.58
C GLU A 175 -6.97 9.38 2.48
N ALA A 176 -5.66 9.35 2.26
CA ALA A 176 -4.72 10.21 3.00
C ALA A 176 -5.04 11.71 2.81
N ALA A 177 -5.52 12.10 1.63
CA ALA A 177 -5.99 13.46 1.39
C ALA A 177 -7.26 13.80 2.20
N ALA A 178 -8.23 12.89 2.24
CA ALA A 178 -9.46 13.06 3.02
C ALA A 178 -9.17 13.18 4.53
N ILE A 179 -8.27 12.34 5.05
CA ILE A 179 -7.79 12.42 6.44
C ILE A 179 -7.14 13.78 6.71
N ALA A 180 -6.26 14.25 5.81
CA ALA A 180 -5.60 15.54 5.97
C ALA A 180 -6.60 16.71 6.01
N ASP A 181 -7.64 16.66 5.18
CA ASP A 181 -8.65 17.72 5.13
C ASP A 181 -9.55 17.73 6.37
N GLU A 182 -9.88 16.55 6.92
CA GLU A 182 -10.52 16.42 8.24
C GLU A 182 -9.65 17.03 9.34
N ILE A 183 -8.35 16.69 9.40
CA ILE A 183 -7.42 17.22 10.41
C ILE A 183 -7.28 18.74 10.32
N LYS A 184 -7.27 19.33 9.12
CA LYS A 184 -7.23 20.80 8.94
C LYS A 184 -8.49 21.49 9.43
N SER A 185 -9.62 20.80 9.42
CA SER A 185 -10.89 21.36 9.86
C SER A 185 -11.04 21.40 11.38
N LEU A 186 -10.15 20.74 12.11
CA LEU A 186 -10.13 20.73 13.57
C LEU A 186 -9.60 22.07 14.12
N PRO A 187 -10.18 22.56 15.23
CA PRO A 187 -9.78 23.83 15.85
C PRO A 187 -8.29 23.86 16.27
#